data_AF-B8KUH3-F1
#
_entry.id   AF-B8KUH3-F1
#
_cell.length_a   1.000
_cell.length_b   1.000
_cell.length_c   1.000
_cell.angle_alpha   90.00
_cell.angle_beta   90.00
_cell.angle_gamma   90.00
#
_symmetry.space_group_name_H-M   'P 1'
#
loop_
_entity.id
_entity.type
_entity.pdbx_description
1 polymer ?
#
loop_
_entity_poly.entity_id
_entity_poly.type
_entity_poly.pdbx_seq_one_letter_code
_entity_poly.pdbx_strand_id
1 'polypeptide(L)'
;MDGSTALKWGLANQLAPEGEALSYSLALAARIARNAPLSVAMSKRIIEESSGWPEAEIWELQRPLVDSILATEDSREGASAFAEKRKPQWRGC
;
A
#
# COMPACT_ATOMS: atom_id res chain seq x y z
N MET A 1 -19.61 20.32 -5.78
CA MET A 1 -19.59 18.94 -5.23
C MET A 1 -19.15 19.05 -3.78
N ASP A 2 -19.87 18.45 -2.84
CA ASP A 2 -19.49 18.44 -1.42
C ASP A 2 -18.69 17.16 -1.05
N GLY A 3 -18.11 17.13 0.15
CA GLY A 3 -17.29 16.00 0.61
C GLY A 3 -18.08 14.67 0.64
N SER A 4 -19.32 14.70 1.11
CA SER A 4 -20.19 13.51 1.18
C SER A 4 -20.48 12.92 -0.19
N THR A 5 -20.69 13.75 -1.20
CA THR A 5 -20.88 13.32 -2.60
C THR A 5 -19.58 12.73 -3.15
N ALA A 6 -18.44 13.38 -2.91
CA ALA A 6 -17.13 12.88 -3.35
C ALA A 6 -16.80 11.50 -2.74
N LEU A 7 -17.10 11.27 -1.46
CA LEU A 7 -16.93 9.97 -0.81
C LEU A 7 -17.83 8.90 -1.46
N LYS A 8 -19.12 9.20 -1.69
CA LYS A 8 -20.06 8.25 -2.31
C LYS A 8 -19.65 7.83 -3.72
N TRP A 9 -19.00 8.73 -4.47
CA TRP A 9 -18.51 8.45 -5.82
C TRP A 9 -17.14 7.77 -5.85
N GLY A 10 -16.49 7.58 -4.69
CA GLY A 10 -15.15 7.00 -4.61
C GLY A 10 -14.02 7.98 -4.96
N LEU A 11 -14.30 9.27 -5.10
CA LEU A 11 -13.29 10.31 -5.34
C LEU A 11 -12.49 10.65 -4.08
N ALA A 12 -13.12 10.53 -2.91
CA ALA A 12 -12.46 10.69 -1.61
C ALA A 12 -12.44 9.36 -0.84
N ASN A 13 -11.33 9.06 -0.15
CA ASN A 13 -11.22 7.83 0.65
C ASN A 13 -11.88 7.93 2.03
N GLN A 14 -11.99 9.14 2.59
CA GLN A 14 -12.53 9.38 3.93
C GLN A 14 -13.03 10.83 4.07
N LEU A 15 -13.93 11.07 5.03
CA LEU A 15 -14.33 12.41 5.47
C LEU A 15 -13.59 12.78 6.75
N ALA A 16 -13.32 14.07 6.93
CA ALA A 16 -12.79 14.65 8.14
C ALA A 16 -13.66 15.85 8.56
N PRO A 17 -13.70 16.20 9.86
CA PRO A 17 -14.27 17.46 10.30
C PRO A 17 -13.63 18.65 9.57
N GLU A 18 -14.36 19.76 9.52
CA GLU A 18 -13.85 20.99 8.90
C GLU A 18 -12.55 21.44 9.58
N GLY A 19 -11.52 21.73 8.78
CA GLY A 19 -10.19 22.08 9.27
C GLY A 19 -9.28 20.90 9.66
N GLU A 20 -9.79 19.66 9.73
CA GLU A 20 -9.02 18.50 10.21
C GLU A 20 -8.43 17.62 9.09
N ALA A 21 -8.66 17.96 7.82
CA ALA A 21 -8.23 17.16 6.67
C ALA A 21 -6.73 16.81 6.72
N LEU A 22 -5.85 17.77 7.06
CA LEU A 22 -4.41 17.55 7.14
C LEU A 22 -4.05 16.51 8.22
N SER A 23 -4.66 16.61 9.40
CA SER A 23 -4.39 15.68 10.51
C SER A 23 -4.78 14.24 10.12
N TYR A 24 -5.94 14.08 9.50
CA TYR A 24 -6.43 12.78 9.02
C TYR A 24 -5.57 12.22 7.87
N SER A 25 -5.11 13.08 6.96
CA SER A 25 -4.18 12.69 5.89
C SER A 25 -2.82 12.24 6.43
N LEU A 26 -2.27 12.96 7.43
CA LEU A 26 -1.01 12.58 8.07
C LEU A 26 -1.14 11.28 8.86
N ALA A 27 -2.28 11.06 9.53
CA ALA A 27 -2.56 9.80 10.21
C ALA A 27 -2.61 8.63 9.23
N LEU A 28 -3.21 8.81 8.04
CA LEU A 28 -3.21 7.81 6.97
C LEU A 28 -1.79 7.57 6.44
N ALA A 29 -1.03 8.64 6.17
CA ALA A 29 0.36 8.53 5.71
C ALA A 29 1.23 7.78 6.73
N ALA A 30 1.09 8.08 8.03
CA ALA A 30 1.78 7.38 9.09
C ALA A 30 1.41 5.88 9.15
N ARG A 31 0.15 5.53 8.88
CA ARG A 31 -0.27 4.11 8.79
C ARG A 31 0.40 3.40 7.62
N ILE A 32 0.49 4.04 6.46
CA ILE A 32 1.15 3.48 5.27
C ILE A 32 2.66 3.31 5.51
N ALA A 33 3.29 4.33 6.11
CA ALA A 33 4.73 4.34 6.41
C ALA A 33 5.19 3.30 7.44
N ARG A 34 4.25 2.62 8.13
CA ARG A 34 4.56 1.48 9.01
C ARG A 34 4.79 0.17 8.27
N ASN A 35 4.56 0.11 6.96
CA ASN A 35 4.75 -1.08 6.14
C ASN A 35 6.12 -1.07 5.44
N ALA A 36 6.54 -2.22 4.93
CA ALA A 36 7.79 -2.36 4.17
C ALA A 36 7.78 -1.41 2.94
N PRO A 37 8.78 -0.51 2.81
CA PRO A 37 8.78 0.50 1.75
C PRO A 37 8.69 -0.08 0.33
N LEU A 38 9.45 -1.15 0.07
CA LEU A 38 9.46 -1.82 -1.24
C LEU A 38 8.10 -2.47 -1.56
N SER A 39 7.45 -3.10 -0.57
CA SER A 39 6.13 -3.72 -0.75
C SER A 39 5.05 -2.68 -1.04
N VAL A 40 5.07 -1.52 -0.37
CA VAL A 40 4.12 -0.42 -0.64
C VAL A 40 4.32 0.12 -2.05
N ALA A 41 5.58 0.39 -2.45
CA ALA A 41 5.90 0.90 -3.77
C ALA A 41 5.49 -0.09 -4.88
N MET A 42 5.81 -1.38 -4.72
CA MET A 42 5.48 -2.40 -5.71
C MET A 42 3.97 -2.62 -5.82
N SER A 43 3.25 -2.66 -4.69
CA SER A 43 1.79 -2.76 -4.69
C SER A 43 1.15 -1.60 -5.47
N LYS A 44 1.63 -0.37 -5.25
CA LYS A 44 1.15 0.80 -6.00
C LYS A 44 1.45 0.68 -7.49
N ARG A 45 2.67 0.26 -7.85
CA ARG A 45 3.08 0.07 -9.24
C ARG A 45 2.19 -0.94 -9.96
N ILE A 46 1.91 -2.10 -9.33
CA ILE A 46 1.03 -3.13 -9.91
C ILE A 46 -0.37 -2.55 -10.14
N ILE A 47 -0.94 -1.81 -9.18
CA ILE A 47 -2.27 -1.19 -9.33
C ILE A 47 -2.30 -0.21 -10.52
N GLU A 48 -1.25 0.58 -10.72
CA GLU A 48 -1.17 1.54 -11.82
C GLU A 48 -1.01 0.84 -13.18
N GLU A 49 -0.10 -0.14 -13.27
CA GLU A 49 0.25 -0.81 -14.53
C GLU A 49 -0.79 -1.86 -14.96
N SER A 50 -1.45 -2.54 -14.01
CA SER A 50 -2.34 -3.67 -14.31
C SER A 50 -3.57 -3.29 -15.13
N SER A 51 -3.96 -2.01 -15.10
CA SER A 51 -5.07 -1.50 -15.92
C SER A 51 -4.84 -1.65 -17.43
N GLY A 52 -3.57 -1.74 -17.86
CA GLY A 52 -3.19 -1.96 -19.25
C GLY A 52 -2.83 -3.40 -19.61
N TRP A 53 -2.87 -4.33 -18.65
CA TRP A 53 -2.48 -5.73 -18.89
C TRP A 53 -3.62 -6.55 -19.50
N PRO A 54 -3.32 -7.50 -20.41
CA PRO A 54 -4.31 -8.48 -20.84
C PRO A 54 -4.77 -9.31 -19.64
N GLU A 55 -6.09 -9.47 -19.46
CA GLU A 55 -6.66 -10.20 -18.31
C GLU A 55 -6.10 -11.62 -18.18
N ALA A 56 -5.91 -12.31 -19.31
CA ALA A 56 -5.34 -13.65 -19.36
C ALA A 56 -3.88 -13.74 -18.90
N GLU A 57 -3.16 -12.62 -18.86
CA GLU A 57 -1.73 -12.55 -18.56
C GLU A 57 -1.42 -11.85 -17.22
N ILE A 58 -2.42 -11.30 -16.52
CA ILE A 58 -2.22 -10.50 -15.29
C ILE A 58 -1.33 -11.23 -14.28
N TRP A 59 -1.57 -12.52 -14.05
CA TRP A 59 -0.81 -13.29 -13.07
C TRP A 59 0.63 -13.53 -13.49
N GLU A 60 0.87 -13.82 -14.76
CA GLU A 60 2.21 -14.04 -15.31
C GLU A 60 3.05 -12.76 -15.28
N LEU A 61 2.41 -11.61 -15.56
CA LEU A 61 3.05 -10.29 -15.48
C LEU A 61 3.30 -9.86 -14.02
N GLN A 62 2.38 -10.16 -13.11
CA GLN A 62 2.51 -9.82 -11.69
C GLN A 62 3.56 -10.69 -10.97
N ARG A 63 3.67 -11.97 -11.33
CA ARG A 63 4.48 -12.96 -10.60
C ARG A 63 5.94 -12.54 -10.39
N PRO A 64 6.72 -12.14 -11.42
CA PRO A 64 8.12 -11.76 -11.22
C PRO A 64 8.27 -10.52 -10.32
N LEU A 65 7.30 -9.59 -10.34
CA LEU A 65 7.30 -8.42 -9.45
C LEU A 65 7.12 -8.85 -7.99
N VAL A 66 6.17 -9.74 -7.73
CA VAL A 66 5.92 -10.27 -6.37
C VAL A 66 7.11 -11.10 -5.88
N ASP A 67 7.65 -11.98 -6.72
CA ASP A 67 8.79 -12.83 -6.36
C ASP A 67 10.02 -11.99 -5.98
N SER A 68 10.23 -10.85 -6.67
CA SER A 68 11.31 -9.91 -6.32
C SER A 68 11.15 -9.31 -4.91
N ILE A 69 9.92 -9.02 -4.49
CA ILE A 69 9.61 -8.50 -3.16
C ILE A 69 9.77 -9.60 -2.11
N LEU A 70 9.29 -10.81 -2.40
CA LEU A 70 9.39 -11.93 -1.46
C LEU A 70 10.84 -12.32 -1.14
N ALA A 71 11.78 -12.03 -2.05
CA ALA A 71 13.21 -12.29 -1.88
C ALA A 71 13.95 -11.25 -1.00
N THR A 72 13.30 -10.14 -0.62
CA THR A 72 13.93 -9.05 0.16
C THR A 72 14.19 -9.39 1.63
N GLU A 73 15.08 -8.64 2.29
CA GLU A 73 15.27 -8.75 3.74
C GLU A 73 13.99 -8.32 4.49
N ASP A 74 13.33 -7.26 4.01
CA ASP A 74 12.08 -6.76 4.57
C ASP A 74 10.95 -7.82 4.53
N SER A 75 10.88 -8.67 3.50
CA SER A 75 9.92 -9.78 3.47
C SER A 75 10.15 -10.77 4.62
N ARG A 76 11.41 -11.14 4.87
CA ARG A 76 11.80 -12.04 5.95
C ARG A 76 11.54 -11.41 7.32
N GLU A 77 11.92 -10.15 7.48
CA GLU A 77 11.67 -9.38 8.70
C GLU A 77 10.18 -9.26 9.00
N GLY A 78 9.35 -9.03 7.98
CA GLY A 78 7.89 -8.96 8.14
C GLY A 78 7.31 -10.25 8.70
N ALA A 79 7.72 -11.40 8.14
CA ALA A 79 7.30 -12.71 8.63
C ALA A 79 7.79 -12.97 10.06
N SER A 80 9.06 -12.69 10.37
CA SER A 80 9.64 -12.85 11.71
C SER A 80 8.97 -11.94 12.74
N ALA A 81 8.83 -10.64 12.45
CA ALA A 81 8.21 -9.69 13.35
C ALA A 81 6.75 -10.05 13.66
N PHE A 82 6.01 -10.53 12.65
CA PHE A 82 4.65 -11.03 12.83
C PHE A 82 4.61 -12.26 13.74
N ALA A 83 5.45 -13.26 13.49
CA ALA A 83 5.53 -14.48 14.29
C ALA A 83 5.91 -14.19 15.77
N GLU A 84 6.82 -13.23 15.98
CA GLU A 84 7.30 -12.80 17.29
C GLU A 84 6.39 -11.75 17.96
N LYS A 85 5.31 -11.31 17.29
CA LYS A 85 4.38 -10.27 17.77
C LYS A 85 5.06 -8.95 18.14
N ARG A 86 6.11 -8.58 17.41
CA ARG A 86 6.83 -7.31 17.57
C ARG A 86 6.62 -6.39 16.38
N LYS A 87 7.01 -5.12 16.53
CA LYS A 87 7.05 -4.19 15.39
C LYS A 87 8.21 -4.57 14.47
N PRO A 88 8.00 -4.56 13.14
CA PRO A 88 9.07 -4.79 12.18
C PRO A 88 10.03 -3.60 12.09
N GLN A 89 11.28 -3.87 11.74
CA GLN A 89 12.34 -2.90 11.48
C GLN A 89 12.75 -2.95 10.00
N TRP A 90 12.09 -2.13 9.19
CA TRP A 90 12.35 -2.09 7.75
C TRP A 90 13.69 -1.44 7.42
N ARG A 91 14.42 -2.04 6.49
CA ARG A 91 15.68 -1.51 5.95
C ARG A 91 15.53 -0.93 4.55
N GLY A 92 14.44 -1.26 3.84
CA GLY A 92 14.21 -0.84 2.47
C GLY A 92 15.01 -1.65 1.44
N CYS A 93 15.39 -2.88 1.78
CA CYS A 93 16.14 -3.83 0.94
C CYS A 93 15.69 -5.28 1.17
#